data_AF-A0A2P6PBH8-F1
#
_entry.id   AF-A0A2P6PBH8-F1
#
_cell.length_a   1.000
_cell.length_b   1.000
_cell.length_c   1.000
_cell.angle_alpha   90.00
_cell.angle_beta   90.00
_cell.angle_gamma   90.00
#
_symmetry.space_group_name_H-M   'P 1'
#
loop_
_entity.id
_entity.type
_entity.pdbx_description
1 polymer ?
#
loop_
_entity_poly.entity_id
_entity_poly.type
_entity_poly.pdbx_seq_one_letter_code
_entity_poly.pdbx_strand_id
1 'polypeptide(L)'
;MASSAKTVVAPGTLNGDWTVVSSRRGRQRRNPPILKSLVEKQQQQQTWAPTDIEINFVRESKLMQKIQICMKKLELSQFYLTLLDQMQTPEMMNCFHRVLSSELKMKMVIYGIGSIESYESPRLQLSLAILLKRRFNWIGDIEVSA
;
A
#
# COMPACT_ATOMS: atom_id res chain seq x y z
N MET A 1 -1.57 53.11 -17.54
CA MET A 1 -3.04 53.04 -17.48
C MET A 1 -3.41 51.84 -16.62
N ALA A 2 -4.23 52.08 -15.61
CA ALA A 2 -4.72 51.07 -14.66
C ALA A 2 -5.89 50.27 -15.25
N SER A 3 -6.04 49.02 -14.82
CA SER A 3 -7.38 48.48 -14.55
C SER A 3 -7.29 47.44 -13.44
N SER A 4 -7.88 47.83 -12.32
CA SER A 4 -8.14 47.04 -11.12
C SER A 4 -9.45 46.30 -11.32
N ALA A 5 -9.49 45.00 -11.04
CA ALA A 5 -10.74 44.28 -10.83
C ALA A 5 -10.80 43.82 -9.37
N LYS A 6 -11.32 44.72 -8.52
CA LYS A 6 -11.86 44.39 -7.21
C LYS A 6 -12.97 43.36 -7.38
N THR A 7 -12.89 42.24 -6.67
CA THR A 7 -14.10 41.46 -6.34
C THR A 7 -14.15 41.21 -4.85
N VAL A 8 -15.32 41.51 -4.32
CA VAL A 8 -15.73 41.62 -2.93
C VAL A 8 -15.55 40.31 -2.18
N VAL A 9 -14.89 40.39 -1.03
CA VAL A 9 -14.87 39.35 0.00
C VAL A 9 -16.17 39.46 0.80
N ALA A 10 -16.95 38.37 0.85
CA ALA A 10 -17.96 38.17 1.89
C ALA A 10 -17.42 37.12 2.89
N PRO A 11 -17.63 37.33 4.20
CA PRO A 11 -16.83 36.72 5.25
C PRO A 11 -17.35 35.34 5.67
N GLY A 12 -16.44 34.50 6.14
CA GLY A 12 -16.75 33.36 7.01
C GLY A 12 -16.78 32.01 6.31
N THR A 13 -15.63 31.34 6.27
CA THR A 13 -15.29 30.27 7.22
C THR A 13 -13.84 29.87 6.98
N LEU A 14 -12.99 30.17 7.96
CA LEU A 14 -11.69 29.54 8.14
C LEU A 14 -11.92 28.03 8.31
N ASN A 15 -11.54 27.26 7.31
CA ASN A 15 -10.80 26.00 7.50
C ASN A 15 -10.31 25.58 6.12
N GLY A 16 -8.99 25.61 5.95
CA GLY A 16 -8.35 25.08 4.76
C GLY A 16 -8.59 23.59 4.72
N ASP A 17 -9.35 23.13 3.73
CA ASP A 17 -9.37 21.75 3.28
C ASP A 17 -9.94 21.73 1.86
N TRP A 18 -9.09 21.31 0.93
CA TRP A 18 -9.28 21.01 -0.48
C TRP A 18 -10.58 21.50 -1.16
N THR A 19 -10.42 22.49 -2.03
CA THR A 19 -11.50 22.93 -2.93
C THR A 19 -11.76 21.89 -4.02
N VAL A 20 -12.91 21.24 -3.98
CA VAL A 20 -13.38 20.38 -5.07
C VAL A 20 -13.62 21.23 -6.31
N VAL A 21 -12.78 21.08 -7.33
CA VAL A 21 -12.94 21.78 -8.61
C VAL A 21 -13.77 20.91 -9.54
N SER A 22 -15.04 21.25 -9.73
CA SER A 22 -15.82 20.67 -10.82
C SER A 22 -15.30 21.17 -12.17
N SER A 23 -15.13 20.26 -13.13
CA SER A 23 -14.68 20.61 -14.48
C SER A 23 -15.64 21.63 -15.10
N ARG A 24 -15.17 22.87 -15.30
CA ARG A 24 -15.85 23.88 -16.12
C ARG A 24 -15.70 23.52 -17.60
N ARG A 25 -16.57 22.65 -18.09
CA ARG A 25 -16.92 22.59 -19.51
C ARG A 25 -18.31 23.18 -19.70
N GLY A 26 -18.39 24.09 -20.67
CA GLY A 26 -19.49 25.04 -20.87
C GLY A 26 -20.87 24.42 -21.05
N ARG A 27 -21.87 25.24 -20.75
CA ARG A 27 -23.30 25.04 -20.98
C ARG A 27 -23.61 24.38 -22.33
N GLN A 28 -24.32 23.26 -22.28
CA GLN A 28 -25.57 23.12 -23.04
C GLN A 28 -26.63 22.47 -22.15
N ARG A 29 -27.74 23.21 -21.96
CA ARG A 29 -28.96 22.69 -21.35
C ARG A 29 -29.54 21.61 -22.26
N ARG A 30 -29.60 20.37 -21.79
CA ARG A 30 -30.58 19.38 -22.20
C ARG A 30 -31.18 18.77 -20.94
N ASN A 31 -32.50 18.81 -20.81
CA ASN A 31 -33.22 18.22 -19.69
C ASN A 31 -32.93 16.70 -19.67
N PRO A 32 -32.54 16.10 -18.53
CA PRO A 32 -32.49 14.66 -18.42
C PRO A 32 -33.93 14.11 -18.33
N PRO A 33 -34.23 12.94 -18.92
CA PRO A 33 -35.48 12.27 -18.65
C PRO A 33 -35.52 11.86 -17.18
N ILE A 34 -36.67 12.07 -16.53
CA ILE A 34 -36.95 11.63 -15.16
C ILE A 34 -36.86 10.11 -15.15
N LEU A 35 -35.70 9.58 -14.76
CA LEU A 35 -35.53 8.17 -14.42
C LEU A 35 -36.19 7.93 -13.06
N LYS A 36 -37.38 7.33 -13.09
CA LYS A 36 -38.09 6.76 -11.93
C LYS A 36 -37.31 5.62 -11.21
N SER A 37 -36.00 5.49 -11.44
CA SER A 37 -35.11 4.47 -10.88
C SER A 37 -34.38 4.93 -9.60
N LEU A 38 -34.55 6.19 -9.17
CA LEU A 38 -33.85 6.75 -8.00
C LEU A 38 -34.51 6.43 -6.65
N VAL A 39 -35.69 5.79 -6.63
CA VAL A 39 -36.40 5.45 -5.38
C VAL A 39 -36.08 4.01 -4.91
N GLU A 40 -35.64 3.10 -5.79
CA GLU A 40 -35.34 1.71 -5.39
C GLU A 40 -33.87 1.44 -5.01
N LYS A 41 -32.95 2.38 -5.25
CA LYS A 41 -31.52 2.21 -4.90
C LYS A 41 -31.10 2.81 -3.55
N GLN A 42 -32.06 3.29 -2.75
CA GLN A 42 -31.76 3.89 -1.43
C GLN A 42 -31.76 2.89 -0.26
N GLN A 43 -32.00 1.60 -0.48
CA GLN A 43 -32.11 0.62 0.63
C GLN A 43 -30.86 -0.17 1.00
N GLN A 44 -29.70 0.04 0.36
CA GLN A 44 -28.45 -0.53 0.86
C GLN A 44 -27.31 0.49 0.77
N GLN A 45 -27.41 1.57 1.55
CA GLN A 45 -26.21 2.17 2.09
C GLN A 45 -25.62 1.17 3.09
N GLN A 46 -24.92 0.14 2.59
CA GLN A 46 -24.01 -0.60 3.44
C GLN A 46 -22.94 0.39 3.88
N THR A 47 -23.01 0.80 5.14
CA THR A 47 -21.85 1.32 5.87
C THR A 47 -20.71 0.38 5.56
N TRP A 48 -19.68 0.85 4.88
CA TRP A 48 -18.53 0.03 4.55
C TRP A 48 -17.93 -0.43 5.88
N ALA A 49 -18.18 -1.69 6.23
CA ALA A 49 -17.64 -2.35 7.40
C ALA A 49 -16.78 -3.49 6.86
N PRO A 50 -15.53 -3.65 7.32
CA PRO A 50 -14.73 -4.81 6.95
C PRO A 50 -15.52 -6.08 7.29
N THR A 51 -15.78 -6.92 6.29
CA THR A 51 -16.38 -8.26 6.50
C THR A 51 -15.36 -9.23 7.13
N ASP A 52 -14.21 -8.71 7.57
CA ASP A 52 -12.94 -9.40 7.75
C ASP A 52 -12.79 -10.05 9.14
N ILE A 53 -13.79 -10.80 9.60
CA ILE A 53 -13.67 -11.51 10.90
C ILE A 53 -13.75 -13.03 10.76
N GLU A 54 -14.25 -13.58 9.64
CA GLU A 54 -14.16 -15.02 9.42
C GLU A 54 -12.77 -15.43 8.91
N ILE A 55 -11.90 -15.78 9.85
CA ILE A 55 -10.63 -16.45 9.59
C ILE A 55 -10.92 -17.79 8.92
N ASN A 56 -10.68 -17.85 7.61
CA ASN A 56 -10.77 -19.09 6.87
C ASN A 56 -9.43 -19.84 6.93
N PHE A 57 -9.30 -20.78 7.88
CA PHE A 57 -8.08 -21.58 8.08
C PHE A 57 -7.62 -22.32 6.81
N VAL A 58 -8.55 -22.73 5.95
CA VAL A 58 -8.23 -23.40 4.67
C VAL A 58 -7.58 -22.42 3.70
N ARG A 59 -8.06 -21.17 3.67
CA ARG A 59 -7.50 -20.09 2.86
C ARG A 59 -6.11 -19.70 3.34
N GLU A 60 -5.93 -19.53 4.65
CA GLU A 60 -4.65 -19.18 5.26
C GLU A 60 -3.59 -20.27 5.02
N SER A 61 -3.93 -21.55 5.25
CA SER A 61 -3.01 -22.66 5.00
C SER A 61 -2.59 -22.75 3.52
N LYS A 62 -3.51 -22.52 2.57
CA LYS A 62 -3.18 -22.43 1.14
C LYS A 62 -2.25 -21.26 0.84
N LEU A 63 -2.48 -20.09 1.44
CA LEU A 63 -1.60 -18.94 1.29
C LEU A 63 -0.20 -19.23 1.85
N MET A 64 -0.12 -19.80 3.04
CA MET A 64 1.14 -20.22 3.66
C MET A 64 1.91 -21.19 2.76
N GLN A 65 1.24 -22.20 2.21
CA GLN A 65 1.86 -23.12 1.25
C GLN A 65 2.40 -22.40 0.01
N LYS A 66 1.63 -21.47 -0.57
CA LYS A 66 2.09 -20.65 -1.71
C LYS A 66 3.33 -19.83 -1.36
N ILE A 67 3.37 -19.22 -0.18
CA ILE A 67 4.53 -18.46 0.31
C ILE A 67 5.73 -19.40 0.50
N GLN A 68 5.56 -20.56 1.13
CA GLN A 68 6.64 -21.55 1.29
C GLN A 68 7.22 -22.01 -0.05
N ILE A 69 6.38 -22.21 -1.08
CA ILE A 69 6.83 -22.53 -2.43
C ILE A 69 7.67 -21.37 -3.00
N CYS A 70 7.21 -20.12 -2.84
CA CYS A 70 7.94 -18.94 -3.29
C CYS A 70 9.29 -18.81 -2.57
N MET A 71 9.33 -19.05 -1.25
CA MET A 71 10.59 -19.06 -0.48
C MET A 71 11.57 -20.10 -1.02
N LYS A 72 11.14 -21.34 -1.22
CA LYS A 72 12.02 -22.41 -1.76
C LYS A 72 12.54 -22.07 -3.16
N LYS A 73 11.67 -21.55 -4.04
CA LYS A 73 12.08 -21.09 -5.38
C LYS A 73 13.14 -19.99 -5.29
N LEU A 74 12.96 -19.04 -4.37
CA LEU A 74 13.84 -17.89 -4.21
C LEU A 74 15.17 -18.27 -3.57
N GLU A 75 15.16 -19.14 -2.54
CA GLU A 75 16.38 -19.67 -1.91
C GLU A 75 17.33 -20.34 -2.90
N LEU A 76 16.78 -21.05 -3.89
CA LEU A 76 17.56 -21.73 -4.93
C LEU A 76 17.92 -20.83 -6.12
N SER A 77 17.41 -19.60 -6.15
CA SER A 77 17.63 -18.70 -7.29
C SER A 77 19.03 -18.07 -7.23
N GLN A 78 19.66 -17.95 -8.41
CA GLN A 78 20.95 -17.25 -8.54
C GLN A 78 20.84 -15.79 -8.05
N PHE A 79 19.70 -15.14 -8.31
CA PHE A 79 19.41 -13.80 -7.82
C PHE A 79 19.61 -13.68 -6.30
N TYR A 80 19.01 -14.58 -5.53
CA TYR A 80 19.09 -14.54 -4.07
C TYR A 80 20.51 -14.81 -3.58
N LEU A 81 21.21 -15.78 -4.17
CA LEU A 81 22.59 -16.10 -3.80
C LEU A 81 23.53 -14.91 -4.06
N THR A 82 23.41 -14.28 -5.22
CA THR A 82 24.19 -13.08 -5.56
C THR A 82 23.83 -11.90 -4.65
N LEU A 83 22.55 -11.70 -4.34
CA LEU A 83 22.13 -10.65 -3.40
C LEU A 83 22.76 -10.85 -2.01
N LEU A 84 22.78 -12.08 -1.50
CA LEU A 84 23.37 -12.38 -0.20
C LEU A 84 24.87 -12.08 -0.18
N ASP A 85 25.60 -12.50 -1.21
CA ASP A 85 27.03 -12.23 -1.36
C ASP A 85 27.32 -10.73 -1.34
N GLN A 86 26.56 -9.94 -2.10
CA GLN A 86 26.70 -8.48 -2.13
C GLN A 86 26.38 -7.82 -0.78
N MET A 87 25.37 -8.32 -0.07
CA MET A 87 24.99 -7.79 1.25
C MET A 87 26.00 -8.12 2.35
N GLN A 88 26.81 -9.17 2.18
CA GLN A 88 27.85 -9.57 3.13
C GLN A 88 29.20 -8.87 2.90
N THR A 89 29.34 -8.12 1.81
CA THR A 89 30.56 -7.34 1.57
C THR A 89 30.82 -6.35 2.73
N PRO A 90 32.08 -6.16 3.16
CA PRO A 90 32.41 -5.24 4.26
C PRO A 90 31.89 -3.82 4.01
N GLU A 91 31.92 -3.36 2.77
CA GLU A 91 31.44 -2.05 2.35
C GLU A 91 29.93 -1.90 2.59
N MET A 92 29.16 -2.92 2.22
CA MET A 92 27.71 -2.92 2.41
C MET A 92 27.33 -3.07 3.89
N MET A 93 28.03 -3.94 4.62
CA MET A 93 27.86 -4.09 6.06
C MET A 93 28.14 -2.78 6.80
N ASN A 94 29.20 -2.06 6.44
CA ASN A 94 29.49 -0.73 6.98
C ASN A 94 28.37 0.27 6.68
N CYS A 95 27.75 0.19 5.50
CA CYS A 95 26.58 1.02 5.18
C CYS A 95 25.39 0.70 6.09
N PHE A 96 25.09 -0.59 6.32
CA PHE A 96 24.02 -0.99 7.25
C PHE A 96 24.32 -0.53 8.68
N HIS A 97 25.55 -0.71 9.17
CA HIS A 97 25.95 -0.21 10.49
C HIS A 97 25.80 1.31 10.61
N ARG A 98 26.11 2.07 9.56
CA ARG A 98 25.93 3.51 9.55
C ARG A 98 24.45 3.91 9.61
N VAL A 99 23.58 3.22 8.86
CA VAL A 99 22.12 3.46 8.88
C VAL A 99 21.53 3.10 10.24
N LEU A 100 21.97 1.99 10.81
CA LEU A 100 21.55 1.54 12.14
C LEU A 100 22.05 2.46 13.25
N SER A 101 23.24 3.05 13.11
CA SER A 101 23.86 3.94 14.09
C SER A 101 23.88 3.31 15.50
N SER A 102 22.99 3.74 16.41
CA SER A 102 22.87 3.19 17.76
C SER A 102 21.89 2.02 17.88
N GLU A 103 21.03 1.81 16.89
CA GLU A 103 20.07 0.71 16.86
C GLU A 103 20.76 -0.59 16.48
N LEU A 104 20.42 -1.69 17.16
CA LEU A 104 21.00 -3.00 16.87
C LEU A 104 20.31 -3.71 15.71
N LYS A 105 19.05 -3.35 15.44
CA LYS A 105 18.20 -4.04 14.46
C LYS A 105 17.36 -3.06 13.63
N MET A 106 17.32 -3.31 12.33
CA MET A 106 16.51 -2.56 11.37
C MET A 106 15.08 -3.08 11.42
N LYS A 107 14.14 -2.24 11.83
CA LYS A 107 12.70 -2.56 11.71
C LYS A 107 12.29 -2.51 10.25
N MET A 108 11.56 -3.52 9.79
CA MET A 108 11.08 -3.59 8.40
C MET A 108 9.55 -3.51 8.41
N VAL A 109 9.00 -2.52 7.72
CA VAL A 109 7.55 -2.37 7.55
C VAL A 109 7.21 -2.66 6.08
N ILE A 110 6.33 -3.64 5.86
CA ILE A 110 5.87 -4.06 4.54
C ILE A 110 4.44 -3.55 4.35
N TYR A 111 4.27 -2.64 3.40
CA TYR A 111 2.95 -2.15 3.00
C TYR A 111 2.35 -3.09 1.96
N GLY A 112 1.32 -3.82 2.36
CA GLY A 112 0.59 -4.76 1.53
C GLY A 112 -0.39 -4.06 0.61
N ILE A 113 0.09 -3.52 -0.52
CA ILE A 113 -0.81 -2.96 -1.54
C ILE A 113 -1.26 -4.08 -2.49
N GLY A 114 -2.57 -4.34 -2.53
CA GLY A 114 -3.16 -5.37 -3.37
C GLY A 114 -3.18 -6.75 -2.71
N SER A 115 -3.41 -7.80 -3.51
CA SER A 115 -3.66 -9.15 -2.98
C SER A 115 -2.41 -10.03 -2.99
N ILE A 116 -1.89 -10.33 -1.79
CA ILE A 116 -0.83 -11.34 -1.61
C ILE A 116 -1.28 -12.77 -1.96
N GLU A 117 -2.59 -13.01 -1.91
CA GLU A 117 -3.13 -14.33 -2.24
C GLU A 117 -3.33 -14.54 -3.74
N SER A 118 -3.61 -13.47 -4.47
CA SER A 118 -3.89 -13.55 -5.90
C SER A 118 -2.61 -13.53 -6.72
N TYR A 119 -1.64 -12.69 -6.36
CA TYR A 119 -0.46 -12.43 -7.20
C TYR A 119 0.81 -13.11 -6.67
N GLU A 120 1.69 -13.55 -7.58
CA GLU A 120 2.98 -14.16 -7.23
C GLU A 120 4.02 -13.11 -6.79
N SER A 121 4.08 -11.95 -7.45
CA SER A 121 5.08 -10.92 -7.13
C SER A 121 5.05 -10.45 -5.67
N PRO A 122 3.89 -10.13 -5.06
CA PRO A 122 3.85 -9.78 -3.64
C PRO A 122 4.28 -10.93 -2.73
N ARG A 123 3.98 -12.19 -3.10
CA ARG A 123 4.47 -13.36 -2.35
C ARG A 123 5.97 -13.52 -2.44
N LEU A 124 6.57 -13.30 -3.60
CA LEU A 124 8.03 -13.35 -3.78
C LEU A 124 8.71 -12.24 -2.99
N GLN A 125 8.17 -11.02 -3.00
CA GLN A 125 8.68 -9.90 -2.21
C GLN A 125 8.62 -10.19 -0.71
N LEU A 126 7.48 -10.68 -0.20
CA LEU A 126 7.36 -11.09 1.20
C LEU A 126 8.31 -12.25 1.53
N SER A 127 8.42 -13.23 0.64
CA SER A 127 9.32 -14.38 0.80
C SER A 127 10.77 -13.93 0.91
N LEU A 128 11.20 -12.98 0.08
CA LEU A 128 12.53 -12.37 0.15
C LEU A 128 12.75 -11.70 1.52
N ALA A 129 11.80 -10.89 1.99
CA ALA A 129 11.91 -10.24 3.30
C ALA A 129 12.06 -11.25 4.46
N ILE A 130 11.26 -12.31 4.46
CA ILE A 130 11.33 -13.38 5.46
C ILE A 130 12.70 -14.09 5.41
N LEU A 131 13.21 -14.36 4.21
CA LEU A 131 14.50 -15.02 4.02
C LEU A 131 15.66 -14.15 4.49
N LEU A 132 15.63 -12.85 4.18
CA LEU A 132 16.61 -11.89 4.67
C LEU A 132 16.61 -11.83 6.21
N LYS A 133 15.43 -11.76 6.85
CA LYS A 133 15.33 -11.82 8.33
C LYS A 133 15.92 -13.10 8.92
N ARG A 134 15.79 -14.24 8.23
CA ARG A 134 16.40 -15.51 8.68
C ARG A 134 17.92 -15.52 8.55
N ARG A 135 18.48 -14.81 7.57
CA ARG A 135 19.92 -14.81 7.29
C ARG A 135 20.68 -13.72 8.06
N PHE A 136 20.07 -12.56 8.27
CA PHE A 136 20.74 -11.41 8.85
C PHE A 136 20.16 -11.06 10.22
N ASN A 137 20.99 -11.12 11.25
CA ASN A 137 20.62 -10.83 12.64
C ASN A 137 20.27 -9.35 12.89
N TRP A 138 20.79 -8.46 12.05
CA TRP A 138 20.53 -7.03 12.09
C TRP A 138 19.17 -6.68 11.48
N ILE A 139 18.47 -7.60 10.81
CA ILE A 139 17.08 -7.39 10.42
C ILE A 139 16.19 -7.76 11.60
N GLY A 140 15.43 -6.78 12.07
CA GLY A 140 14.55 -6.89 13.23
C GLY A 140 13.19 -7.47 12.90
N ASP A 141 12.16 -6.91 13.54
CA ASP A 141 10.80 -7.33 13.32
C ASP A 141 10.25 -6.85 11.97
N ILE A 142 9.44 -7.73 11.36
CA ILE A 142 8.75 -7.45 10.12
C ILE A 142 7.30 -7.20 10.49
N GLU A 143 6.86 -5.97 10.28
CA GLU A 143 5.47 -5.56 10.45
C GLU A 143 4.81 -5.53 9.07
N VAL A 144 3.63 -6.12 8.94
CA VAL A 144 2.84 -6.08 7.71
C VAL A 144 1.65 -5.16 7.95
N SER A 145 1.60 -4.05 7.22
CA SER A 145 0.51 -3.07 7.26
C SER A 145 -0.29 -3.19 5.97
N ALA A 146 -1.62 -3.36 6.09
CA ALA A 146 -2.56 -3.46 4.97
C ALA A 146 -3.52 -2.28 4.96
#